data_AF-A0A7C6NZE2-F1
#
_entry.id   AF-A0A7C6NZE2-F1
#
_cell.length_a   1.000
_cell.length_b   1.000
_cell.length_c   1.000
_cell.angle_alpha   90.00
_cell.angle_beta   90.00
_cell.angle_gamma   90.00
#
_symmetry.space_group_name_H-M   'P 1'
#
loop_
_entity.id
_entity.type
_entity.pdbx_description
1 polymer ?
#
loop_
_entity_poly.entity_id
_entity_poly.type
_entity_poly.pdbx_seq_one_letter_code
_entity_poly.pdbx_strand_id
1 'polypeptide(L)'
;MNTYTVIKVHPFNGRETTLGKNLTCAQVAALIGIPAGSASNYARKGAKAKGLYKIIVDGEPRDELADKWNEMCRAARELKRGGRIVVVMIKGKPHKYVKPRERQAV
;
A
#
# COMPACT_ATOMS: atom_id res chain seq x y z
N MET A 1 -7.94 -12.23 -17.53
CA MET A 1 -8.73 -11.16 -16.89
C MET A 1 -8.40 -11.23 -15.40
N ASN A 2 -7.86 -10.16 -14.80
CA ASN A 2 -7.51 -10.21 -13.37
C ASN A 2 -8.77 -10.27 -12.53
N THR A 3 -8.75 -11.09 -11.49
CA THR A 3 -9.80 -11.11 -10.47
C THR A 3 -9.30 -10.44 -9.20
N TYR A 4 -10.24 -10.05 -8.35
CA TYR A 4 -9.97 -9.25 -7.17
C TYR A 4 -10.67 -9.81 -5.93
N THR A 5 -9.96 -9.73 -4.80
CA THR A 5 -10.50 -9.95 -3.47
C THR A 5 -10.76 -8.62 -2.78
N VAL A 6 -11.96 -8.47 -2.20
CA VAL A 6 -12.36 -7.26 -1.46
C VAL A 6 -12.43 -7.57 0.03
N ILE A 7 -11.72 -6.75 0.81
CA ILE A 7 -11.64 -6.87 2.26
C ILE A 7 -12.11 -5.57 2.89
N LYS A 8 -13.10 -5.64 3.79
CA LYS A 8 -13.50 -4.53 4.64
C LYS A 8 -12.57 -4.46 5.85
N VAL A 9 -12.00 -3.29 6.11
CA VAL A 9 -11.16 -3.01 7.26
C VAL A 9 -11.96 -2.16 8.24
N HIS A 10 -12.21 -2.68 9.43
CA HIS A 10 -12.94 -1.99 10.48
C HIS A 10 -12.05 -0.91 11.12
N PRO A 11 -12.45 0.38 11.11
CA PRO A 11 -11.58 1.47 11.51
C PRO A 11 -11.26 1.48 13.01
N PHE A 12 -12.14 0.92 13.84
CA PHE A 12 -12.02 0.97 15.30
C PHE A 12 -11.11 -0.11 15.89
N ASN A 13 -10.98 -1.26 15.22
CA ASN A 13 -10.24 -2.42 15.75
C ASN A 13 -9.29 -3.07 14.74
N GLY A 14 -9.21 -2.53 13.52
CA GLY A 14 -8.36 -3.05 12.45
C GLY A 14 -8.77 -4.43 11.91
N ARG A 15 -9.91 -5.00 12.34
CA ARG A 15 -10.36 -6.31 11.86
C ARG A 15 -10.60 -6.27 10.35
N GLU A 16 -10.11 -7.30 9.68
CA GLU A 16 -10.30 -7.50 8.25
C GLU A 16 -11.41 -8.55 8.03
N THR A 17 -12.40 -8.24 7.20
CA THR A 17 -13.46 -9.16 6.80
C THR A 17 -13.49 -9.25 5.29
N THR A 18 -13.32 -10.45 4.75
CA THR A 18 -13.42 -10.68 3.31
C THR A 18 -14.88 -10.60 2.89
N LEU A 19 -15.20 -9.69 1.96
CA LEU A 19 -16.55 -9.52 1.42
C LEU A 19 -16.78 -10.38 0.18
N GLY A 20 -15.72 -10.68 -0.57
CA GLY A 20 -15.78 -11.52 -1.76
C GLY A 20 -14.41 -11.74 -2.38
N LYS A 21 -14.29 -12.81 -3.16
CA LYS A 21 -13.07 -13.24 -3.88
C LYS A 21 -13.40 -13.50 -5.34
N ASN A 22 -12.39 -13.56 -6.20
CA ASN A 22 -12.55 -13.86 -7.62
C ASN A 22 -13.52 -12.89 -8.34
N LEU A 23 -13.57 -11.63 -7.90
CA LEU A 23 -14.48 -10.63 -8.45
C LEU A 23 -13.85 -9.92 -9.64
N THR A 24 -14.65 -9.53 -10.62
CA THR A 24 -14.23 -8.60 -11.68
C THR A 24 -14.25 -7.15 -11.18
N CYS A 25 -13.55 -6.23 -11.86
CA CYS A 25 -13.61 -4.79 -11.53
C CYS A 25 -15.04 -4.25 -11.44
N ALA A 26 -15.94 -4.71 -12.32
CA ALA A 26 -17.34 -4.31 -12.33
C ALA A 26 -18.08 -4.81 -11.08
N GLN A 27 -17.86 -6.06 -10.68
CA GLN A 27 -18.43 -6.62 -9.46
C GLN A 27 -17.88 -5.94 -8.20
N VAL A 28 -16.59 -5.62 -8.16
CA VAL A 28 -16.00 -4.83 -7.07
C VAL A 28 -16.63 -3.44 -7.00
N ALA A 29 -16.77 -2.77 -8.13
CA ALA A 29 -17.43 -1.47 -8.22
C ALA A 29 -18.86 -1.48 -7.67
N ALA A 30 -19.65 -2.50 -8.04
CA ALA A 30 -20.99 -2.70 -7.51
C ALA A 30 -20.98 -2.99 -5.99
N LEU A 31 -20.05 -3.83 -5.52
CA LEU A 31 -19.99 -4.28 -4.13
C LEU A 31 -19.69 -3.16 -3.13
N ILE A 32 -18.78 -2.25 -3.47
CA ILE A 32 -18.33 -1.17 -2.56
C ILE A 32 -18.70 0.24 -3.04
N GLY A 33 -19.43 0.34 -4.16
CA GLY A 33 -19.91 1.59 -4.74
C GLY A 33 -18.78 2.53 -5.16
N ILE A 34 -17.87 2.06 -6.02
CA ILE A 34 -16.79 2.86 -6.62
C ILE A 34 -16.84 2.77 -8.15
N PRO A 35 -16.21 3.68 -8.92
CA PRO A 35 -16.11 3.53 -10.36
C PRO A 35 -15.33 2.26 -10.75
N ALA A 36 -15.78 1.54 -11.78
CA ALA A 36 -15.17 0.29 -12.25
C ALA A 36 -13.68 0.43 -12.61
N GLY A 37 -13.30 1.55 -13.24
CA GLY A 37 -11.89 1.86 -13.55
C GLY A 37 -11.02 2.19 -12.32
N SER A 38 -11.62 2.41 -11.16
CA SER A 38 -10.88 2.72 -9.93
C SER A 38 -10.48 1.47 -9.15
N ALA A 39 -11.20 0.34 -9.28
CA ALA A 39 -10.93 -0.88 -8.52
C ALA A 39 -9.50 -1.41 -8.76
N SER A 40 -9.09 -1.49 -10.02
CA SER A 40 -7.73 -1.89 -10.41
C SER A 40 -6.66 -0.93 -9.90
N ASN A 41 -6.95 0.38 -9.92
CA ASN A 41 -6.05 1.42 -9.41
C ASN A 41 -5.85 1.33 -7.90
N TYR A 42 -6.93 1.13 -7.13
CA TYR A 42 -6.84 0.92 -5.69
C TYR A 42 -6.04 -0.34 -5.36
N ALA A 43 -6.30 -1.44 -6.08
CA ALA A 43 -5.58 -2.69 -5.91
C ALA A 43 -4.08 -2.53 -6.20
N ARG A 44 -3.73 -1.90 -7.33
CA ARG A 44 -2.34 -1.70 -7.75
C ARG A 44 -1.58 -0.71 -6.86
N LYS A 45 -2.26 0.26 -6.24
CA LYS A 45 -1.66 1.22 -5.31
C LYS A 45 -1.61 0.72 -3.86
N GLY A 46 -2.25 -0.41 -3.54
CA GLY A 46 -2.44 -0.86 -2.16
C GLY A 46 -3.27 0.11 -1.31
N ALA A 47 -4.00 1.03 -1.94
CA ALA A 47 -4.76 2.07 -1.26
C ALA A 47 -6.16 1.55 -0.88
N LYS A 48 -6.67 2.02 0.26
CA LYS A 48 -8.03 1.70 0.70
C LYS A 48 -9.04 2.57 -0.04
N ALA A 49 -9.99 1.96 -0.75
CA ALA A 49 -11.14 2.65 -1.28
C ALA A 49 -12.02 3.14 -0.13
N LYS A 50 -12.42 4.43 -0.17
CA LYS A 50 -13.20 5.10 0.88
C LYS A 50 -12.59 5.00 2.29
N GLY A 51 -11.29 4.72 2.39
CA GLY A 51 -10.60 4.46 3.67
C GLY A 51 -10.96 3.15 4.37
N LEU A 52 -11.91 2.36 3.84
CA LEU A 52 -12.50 1.19 4.50
C LEU A 52 -12.26 -0.12 3.74
N TYR A 53 -12.07 -0.08 2.43
CA TYR A 53 -12.02 -1.29 1.61
C TYR A 53 -10.66 -1.48 0.98
N LYS A 54 -10.01 -2.59 1.30
CA LYS A 54 -8.78 -3.05 0.65
C LYS A 54 -9.18 -3.95 -0.53
N ILE A 55 -8.64 -3.66 -1.70
CA ILE A 55 -8.85 -4.45 -2.92
C ILE A 55 -7.51 -5.09 -3.26
N ILE A 56 -7.50 -6.39 -3.55
CA ILE A 56 -6.29 -7.16 -3.81
C ILE A 56 -6.46 -7.85 -5.16
N VAL A 57 -5.44 -7.82 -6.00
CA VAL A 57 -5.40 -8.61 -7.22
C VAL A 57 -5.13 -10.07 -6.84
N ASP A 58 -6.01 -10.98 -7.24
CA ASP A 58 -5.80 -12.41 -7.00
C ASP A 58 -4.63 -12.90 -7.87
N GLY A 59 -3.73 -13.68 -7.27
CA GLY A 59 -2.55 -14.22 -7.97
C GLY A 59 -1.34 -13.28 -8.05
N GLU A 60 -1.45 -12.03 -7.58
CA GLU A 60 -0.27 -11.17 -7.36
C GLU A 60 0.20 -11.30 -5.90
N PRO A 61 1.51 -11.48 -5.65
CA PRO A 61 2.03 -11.57 -4.29
C PRO A 61 1.80 -10.25 -3.53
N ARG A 62 1.02 -10.36 -2.44
CA ARG A 62 0.53 -9.25 -1.59
C ARG A 62 1.66 -8.55 -0.83
N ASP A 63 2.77 -9.24 -0.61
CA ASP A 63 3.77 -8.84 0.38
C ASP A 63 4.65 -7.70 -0.13
N GLU A 64 5.05 -7.72 -1.41
CA GLU A 64 5.95 -6.69 -1.92
C GLU A 64 5.33 -5.29 -1.99
N LEU A 65 4.04 -5.19 -2.33
CA LEU A 65 3.37 -3.89 -2.52
C LEU A 65 3.00 -3.24 -1.18
N ALA A 66 2.55 -4.03 -0.21
CA ALA A 66 2.27 -3.54 1.13
C ALA A 66 3.56 -3.12 1.85
N ASP A 67 4.63 -3.89 1.71
CA ASP A 67 5.93 -3.56 2.28
C ASP A 67 6.52 -2.30 1.64
N LYS A 68 6.44 -2.17 0.30
CA LYS A 68 6.84 -0.94 -0.41
C LYS A 68 6.04 0.27 0.07
N TRP A 69 4.72 0.15 0.26
CA TRP A 69 3.89 1.26 0.76
C TRP A 69 4.25 1.65 2.20
N ASN A 70 4.45 0.66 3.08
CA ASN A 70 4.86 0.89 4.46
C ASN A 70 6.25 1.52 4.54
N GLU A 71 7.18 1.09 3.69
CA GLU A 71 8.51 1.67 3.55
C GLU A 71 8.44 3.13 3.09
N MET A 72 7.63 3.43 2.06
CA MET A 72 7.38 4.81 1.61
C MET A 72 6.76 5.68 2.71
N CYS A 73 5.80 5.16 3.47
CA CYS A 73 5.20 5.89 4.59
C CYS A 73 6.22 6.17 5.70
N ARG A 74 7.09 5.20 6.01
CA ARG A 74 8.17 5.36 6.99
C ARG A 74 9.18 6.40 6.52
N ALA A 75 9.63 6.29 5.26
CA ALA A 75 10.52 7.25 4.61
C ALA A 75 9.96 8.67 4.67
N ALA A 76 8.68 8.86 4.35
CA ALA A 76 8.03 10.17 4.40
C ALA A 76 8.00 10.77 5.82
N ARG A 77 7.77 9.95 6.86
CA ARG A 77 7.81 10.41 8.26
C ARG A 77 9.21 10.84 8.69
N GLU A 78 10.23 10.08 8.30
CA GLU A 78 11.62 10.40 8.62
C GLU A 78 12.07 11.68 7.92
N LEU A 79 11.70 11.88 6.65
CA LEU A 79 11.97 13.14 5.94
C LEU A 79 11.29 14.34 6.60
N LYS A 80 10.01 14.20 7.03
CA LYS A 80 9.31 15.25 7.80
C LYS A 80 10.00 15.59 9.14
N ARG A 81 10.71 14.64 9.74
CA ARG A 81 11.48 14.82 10.99
C ARG A 81 12.88 15.42 10.76
N GLY A 82 13.21 15.79 9.52
CA GLY A 82 14.52 16.31 9.13
C GLY A 82 15.55 15.23 8.81
N GLY A 83 15.11 14.00 8.54
CA GLY A 83 15.94 12.99 7.89
C GLY A 83 16.27 13.37 6.44
N ARG A 84 17.21 12.66 5.83
CA ARG A 84 17.67 12.92 4.45
C ARG A 84 17.75 11.65 3.62
N ILE A 85 17.56 11.80 2.31
CA ILE A 85 17.80 10.71 1.36
C ILE A 85 19.31 10.60 1.14
N VAL A 86 19.84 9.39 1.32
CA VAL A 86 21.24 9.07 1.05
C VAL A 86 21.29 8.03 -0.07
N VAL A 87 22.25 8.18 -0.97
CA VAL A 87 22.53 7.20 -2.01
C VAL A 87 23.86 6.55 -1.67
N VAL A 88 23.87 5.22 -1.57
CA VAL A 88 25.09 4.43 -1.35
C VAL A 88 25.30 3.47 -2.49
N MET A 89 26.56 3.20 -2.82
CA MET A 89 26.92 2.24 -3.84
C MET A 89 27.07 0.86 -3.19
N ILE A 90 26.24 -0.10 -3.59
CA ILE A 90 26.36 -1.51 -3.16
C ILE A 90 26.67 -2.34 -4.42
N LYS A 91 27.82 -3.01 -4.45
CA LYS A 91 28.30 -3.80 -5.60
C LYS A 91 28.24 -3.01 -6.93
N GLY A 92 28.64 -1.74 -6.90
CA GLY A 92 28.61 -0.86 -8.08
C GLY A 92 27.22 -0.36 -8.49
N LYS A 93 26.16 -0.67 -7.74
CA LYS A 93 24.79 -0.20 -8.02
C LYS A 93 24.32 0.82 -6.98
N PRO A 94 23.74 1.95 -7.39
CA PRO A 94 23.22 2.96 -6.47
C PRO A 94 21.96 2.45 -5.75
N HIS A 95 21.98 2.49 -4.42
CA HIS A 95 20.87 2.16 -3.54
C HIS A 95 20.49 3.38 -2.71
N LYS A 96 19.20 3.74 -2.72
CA LYS A 96 18.69 4.89 -1.98
C LYS A 96 18.07 4.42 -0.68
N TYR A 97 18.36 5.09 0.43
CA TYR A 97 17.64 4.91 1.69
C TYR A 97 17.46 6.24 2.42
N VAL A 98 16.49 6.30 3.33
CA VAL A 98 16.28 7.48 4.18
C VAL A 98 17.10 7.32 5.46
N LYS A 99 18.06 8.21 5.67
CA LYS A 99 18.83 8.30 6.91
C LYS A 99 18.05 9.19 7.91
N PRO A 100 17.68 8.68 9.10
CA PRO A 100 17.05 9.47 10.16
C PRO A 100 17.93 10.66 10.56
N ARG A 101 17.32 11.71 11.11
CA ARG A 101 18.06 12.81 11.72
C ARG A 101 18.88 12.28 12.90
N GLU A 102 20.19 12.45 12.87
CA GLU A 102 21.05 12.17 14.02
C GLU A 102 20.63 13.10 15.16
N ARG A 103 20.12 12.53 16.27
CA ARG A 103 20.05 13.26 17.54
C ARG A 103 21.49 13.45 17.98
N GLN A 104 21.97 14.70 17.98
CA GLN A 104 23.12 15.04 18.81
C GLN A 104 22.70 14.72 20.25
N ALA A 105 23.35 13.73 20.86
CA ALA A 105 23.33 13.60 22.30
C ALA A 105 24.00 14.86 22.84
N VAL A 106 23.23 15.65 23.58
CA VAL A 106 23.72 16.80 24.35
C VAL A 106 24.32 16.28 25.64
#